data_AF-A0A835SB79-F1
#
_entry.id   AF-A0A835SB79-F1
#
_cell.length_a   1.000
_cell.length_b   1.000
_cell.length_c   1.000
_cell.angle_alpha   90.00
_cell.angle_beta   90.00
_cell.angle_gamma   90.00
#
_symmetry.space_group_name_H-M   'P 1'
#
loop_
_entity.id
_entity.type
_entity.pdbx_description
1 polymer ?
#
loop_
_entity_poly.entity_id
_entity_poly.type
_entity_poly.pdbx_seq_one_letter_code
_entity_poly.pdbx_strand_id
1 'polypeptide(L)'
;MASAFLRVKGSTASALRGGQIAGVLVSGWWRRAFGSLAAGIDIVSAAPGVSLQKARNWDEGVSSKFSTTPLAEIFKGKKVVIFGLPGAYTGVCSQQHVPSYKNNIEKFKAKGIDSIICVAVNDPYTMNGWAEKLQAKEVVVCLCC
;
A
#
# COMPACT_ATOMS: atom_id res chain seq x y z
N MET A 1 17.44 32.08 13.66
CA MET A 1 17.52 33.10 12.58
C MET A 1 18.71 32.77 11.70
N ALA A 2 18.46 32.35 10.45
CA ALA A 2 19.32 32.53 9.27
C ALA A 2 18.66 31.76 8.12
N SER A 3 17.86 32.47 7.33
CA SER A 3 17.31 32.01 6.05
C SER A 3 18.42 31.91 5.00
N ALA A 4 18.36 30.88 4.15
CA ALA A 4 19.05 30.88 2.86
C ALA A 4 18.08 30.40 1.78
N PHE A 5 17.47 31.38 1.12
CA PHE A 5 16.75 31.27 -0.15
C PHE A 5 17.77 31.02 -1.28
N LEU A 6 17.57 29.99 -2.11
CA LEU A 6 18.28 29.86 -3.39
C LEU A 6 17.29 29.54 -4.53
N ARG A 7 16.70 30.63 -5.01
CA ARG A 7 16.43 31.04 -6.40
C ARG A 7 16.42 29.95 -7.50
N VAL A 8 15.21 29.72 -8.02
CA VAL A 8 14.89 29.11 -9.32
C VAL A 8 15.59 29.85 -10.47
N LYS A 9 16.26 29.12 -11.36
CA LYS A 9 16.50 29.54 -12.75
C LYS A 9 15.60 28.72 -13.67
N GLY A 10 14.53 29.33 -14.13
CA GLY A 10 13.83 28.89 -15.34
C GLY A 10 14.60 29.36 -16.57
N SER A 11 14.74 28.49 -17.56
CA SER A 11 15.02 28.88 -18.94
C SER A 11 14.11 28.09 -19.87
N THR A 12 13.10 28.81 -20.37
CA THR A 12 12.58 28.80 -21.75
C THR A 12 12.22 27.46 -22.41
N ALA A 13 10.91 27.30 -22.61
CA ALA A 13 10.26 26.36 -23.51
C ALA A 13 10.52 26.66 -25.01
N SER A 14 10.55 25.61 -25.84
CA SER A 14 10.01 25.57 -27.22
C SER A 14 10.16 24.12 -27.75
N ALA A 15 9.11 23.31 -27.70
CA ALA A 15 8.20 23.00 -28.81
C ALA A 15 8.66 21.86 -29.74
N LEU A 16 7.91 20.76 -29.65
CA LEU A 16 7.43 19.88 -30.72
C LEU A 16 8.47 19.21 -31.66
N ARG A 17 8.54 17.89 -31.57
CA ARG A 17 8.23 17.03 -32.73
C ARG A 17 7.85 15.62 -32.28
N GLY A 18 6.64 15.23 -32.69
CA GLY A 18 6.22 13.85 -32.66
C GLY A 18 7.16 12.97 -33.48
N GLY A 19 7.45 11.81 -32.93
CA GLY A 19 8.14 10.73 -33.60
C GLY A 19 7.62 9.44 -33.00
N GLN A 20 6.69 8.79 -33.72
CA GLN A 20 6.37 7.39 -33.52
C GLN A 20 7.67 6.60 -33.54
N ILE A 21 8.04 5.96 -32.43
CA ILE A 21 8.98 4.85 -32.47
C ILE A 21 8.17 3.57 -32.59
N ALA A 22 8.43 2.88 -33.69
CA ALA A 22 7.82 1.66 -34.13
C ALA A 22 7.84 0.58 -33.03
N GLY A 23 6.84 -0.29 -33.10
CA GLY A 23 6.59 -1.32 -32.12
C GLY A 23 7.80 -2.18 -31.81
N VAL A 24 8.14 -2.25 -30.53
CA VAL A 24 8.79 -3.41 -29.95
C VAL A 24 7.68 -4.19 -29.25
N LEU A 25 7.17 -5.22 -29.93
CA LEU A 25 6.42 -6.30 -29.31
C LEU A 25 7.37 -7.01 -28.33
N VAL A 26 7.52 -6.49 -27.11
CA VAL A 26 8.12 -7.26 -26.03
C VAL A 26 7.04 -8.20 -25.52
N SER A 27 7.07 -9.40 -26.07
CA SER A 27 6.41 -10.59 -25.55
C SER A 27 6.56 -10.66 -24.03
N GLY A 28 5.41 -10.67 -23.35
CA GLY A 28 5.13 -11.29 -22.06
C GLY A 28 6.33 -11.57 -21.14
N TRP A 29 6.64 -10.61 -20.29
CA TRP A 29 7.04 -10.91 -18.91
C TRP A 29 6.64 -9.72 -18.05
N TRP A 30 5.70 -9.93 -17.12
CA TRP A 30 5.45 -8.99 -16.04
C TRP A 30 6.76 -8.83 -15.25
N ARG A 31 7.54 -7.80 -15.56
CA ARG A 31 8.67 -7.40 -14.73
C ARG A 31 8.07 -6.82 -13.45
N ARG A 32 8.24 -7.54 -12.34
CA ARG A 32 7.99 -6.97 -11.01
C ARG A 32 8.93 -5.77 -10.85
N ALA A 33 8.38 -4.56 -10.95
CA ALA A 33 9.15 -3.34 -10.74
C ALA A 33 9.36 -3.16 -9.24
N PHE A 34 10.59 -3.37 -8.78
CA PHE A 34 10.98 -3.01 -7.41
C PHE A 34 11.44 -1.55 -7.42
N GLY A 35 10.65 -0.66 -6.81
CA GLY A 35 11.03 0.73 -6.58
C GLY A 35 11.69 0.90 -5.21
N SER A 36 12.81 1.62 -5.16
CA SER A 36 13.35 2.13 -3.90
C SER A 36 12.62 3.42 -3.56
N LEU A 37 12.00 3.49 -2.38
CA LEU A 37 11.33 4.70 -1.89
C LEU A 37 12.23 5.38 -0.86
N ALA A 38 12.51 6.67 -1.05
CA ALA A 38 13.16 7.49 -0.05
C ALA A 38 12.18 7.81 1.10
N ALA A 39 12.72 8.02 2.30
CA ALA A 39 11.92 8.52 3.42
C ALA A 39 11.33 9.90 3.07
N GLY A 40 10.06 10.12 3.44
CA GLY A 40 9.36 11.38 3.19
C GLY A 40 8.59 11.46 1.86
N ILE A 41 8.56 10.37 1.07
CA ILE A 41 7.70 10.28 -0.12
C ILE A 41 6.23 10.10 0.29
N ASP A 42 5.34 10.79 -0.41
CA ASP A 42 3.90 10.55 -0.35
C ASP A 42 3.53 9.27 -1.13
N ILE A 43 2.99 8.28 -0.42
CA ILE A 43 2.61 6.98 -0.99
C ILE A 43 1.49 7.11 -2.05
N VAL A 44 0.59 8.08 -1.89
CA VAL A 44 -0.52 8.30 -2.84
C VAL A 44 0.01 8.84 -4.16
N SER A 45 1.00 9.72 -4.10
CA SER A 45 1.71 10.23 -5.28
C SER A 45 2.66 9.20 -5.90
N ALA A 46 3.29 8.35 -5.08
CA ALA A 46 4.21 7.31 -5.56
C ALA A 46 3.51 6.14 -6.25
N ALA A 47 2.26 5.87 -5.87
CA ALA A 47 1.46 4.77 -6.40
C ALA A 47 0.08 5.28 -6.86
N PRO A 48 0.04 6.14 -7.91
CA PRO A 48 -1.20 6.71 -8.38
C PRO A 48 -2.11 5.62 -8.97
N GLY A 49 -3.39 5.67 -8.62
CA GLY A 49 -4.40 4.72 -9.12
C GLY A 49 -4.37 3.34 -8.48
N VAL A 50 -3.55 3.10 -7.46
CA VAL A 50 -3.59 1.84 -6.70
C VAL A 50 -4.85 1.78 -5.84
N SER A 51 -5.57 0.68 -5.96
CA SER A 51 -6.73 0.35 -5.13
C SER A 51 -6.53 -1.02 -4.50
N LEU A 52 -6.89 -1.16 -3.24
CA LEU A 52 -6.70 -2.40 -2.47
C LEU A 52 -8.05 -2.97 -2.04
N GLN A 53 -8.14 -4.29 -1.89
CA GLN A 53 -9.32 -4.95 -1.34
C GLN A 53 -9.15 -5.23 0.14
N LYS A 54 -10.15 -4.89 0.94
CA LYS A 54 -10.18 -5.29 2.35
C LYS A 54 -10.41 -6.79 2.47
N ALA A 55 -9.67 -7.43 3.37
CA ALA A 55 -9.92 -8.81 3.78
C ALA A 55 -11.39 -8.96 4.23
N ARG A 56 -12.09 -9.92 3.64
CA ARG A 56 -13.53 -10.13 3.82
C ARG A 56 -13.90 -11.60 3.62
N ASN A 57 -15.06 -12.00 4.11
CA ASN A 57 -15.65 -13.30 3.73
C ASN A 57 -16.37 -13.22 2.38
N TRP A 58 -16.86 -14.36 1.88
CA TRP A 58 -17.53 -14.43 0.57
C TRP A 58 -18.80 -13.58 0.51
N ASP A 59 -19.64 -13.64 1.55
CA ASP A 59 -20.92 -12.92 1.61
C ASP A 59 -20.73 -11.39 1.66
N GLU A 60 -19.71 -10.93 2.38
CA GLU A 60 -19.25 -9.54 2.37
C GLU A 60 -18.74 -9.12 0.99
N GLY A 61 -18.09 -10.04 0.26
CA GLY A 61 -17.67 -9.83 -1.13
C GLY A 61 -18.86 -9.60 -2.06
N VAL A 62 -19.89 -10.45 -1.97
CA VAL A 62 -21.10 -10.34 -2.80
C VAL A 62 -21.85 -9.05 -2.51
N SER A 63 -22.07 -8.74 -1.22
CA SER A 63 -22.80 -7.52 -0.82
C SER A 63 -22.07 -6.23 -1.21
N SER A 64 -20.74 -6.22 -1.15
CA SER A 64 -19.91 -5.09 -1.60
C SER A 64 -19.67 -5.05 -3.11
N LYS A 65 -20.23 -5.99 -3.88
CA LYS A 65 -19.98 -6.17 -5.32
C LYS A 65 -18.49 -6.25 -5.66
N PHE A 66 -17.73 -6.90 -4.78
CA PHE A 66 -16.27 -7.08 -4.89
C PHE A 66 -15.50 -5.76 -5.07
N SER A 67 -15.96 -4.68 -4.43
CA SER A 67 -15.34 -3.36 -4.55
C SER A 67 -13.90 -3.31 -4.04
N THR A 68 -13.16 -2.35 -4.58
CA THR A 68 -11.78 -1.99 -4.23
C THR A 68 -11.77 -0.60 -3.61
N THR A 69 -10.89 -0.34 -2.64
CA THR A 69 -10.73 0.96 -2.00
C THR A 69 -9.48 1.65 -2.54
N PRO A 70 -9.57 2.84 -3.15
CA PRO A 70 -8.42 3.63 -3.58
C PRO A 70 -7.48 3.96 -2.41
N LEU A 71 -6.17 3.99 -2.68
CA LEU A 71 -5.15 4.32 -1.69
C LEU A 71 -5.41 5.69 -1.04
N ALA A 72 -5.80 6.68 -1.84
CA ALA A 72 -6.14 8.01 -1.35
C ALA A 72 -7.23 8.00 -0.27
N GLU A 73 -8.23 7.11 -0.38
CA GLU A 73 -9.31 7.00 0.61
C GLU A 73 -8.84 6.33 1.90
N ILE A 74 -7.92 5.37 1.80
CA ILE A 74 -7.35 4.65 2.96
C ILE A 74 -6.59 5.61 3.88
N PHE A 75 -5.81 6.52 3.30
CA PHE A 75 -4.96 7.47 4.04
C PHE A 75 -5.65 8.82 4.33
N LYS A 76 -6.86 9.06 3.81
CA LYS A 76 -7.54 10.36 3.94
C LYS A 76 -7.81 10.71 5.39
N GLY A 77 -7.13 11.77 5.87
CA GLY A 77 -7.35 12.33 7.21
C GLY A 77 -6.95 11.42 8.36
N LYS A 78 -6.12 10.39 8.10
CA LYS A 78 -5.70 9.40 9.10
C LYS A 78 -4.19 9.25 9.10
N LYS A 79 -3.60 9.05 10.28
CA LYS A 79 -2.22 8.59 10.44
C LYS A 79 -2.21 7.07 10.42
N VAL A 80 -1.69 6.51 9.34
CA VAL A 80 -1.73 5.07 9.08
C VAL A 80 -0.32 4.51 9.02
N VAL A 81 -0.09 3.40 9.74
CA VAL A 81 1.11 2.58 9.57
C VAL A 81 0.77 1.45 8.60
N ILE A 82 1.52 1.33 7.52
CA ILE A 82 1.35 0.26 6.53
C ILE A 82 2.62 -0.58 6.45
N PHE A 83 2.47 -1.90 6.45
CA PHE A 83 3.57 -2.83 6.23
C PHE A 83 3.16 -3.92 5.25
N GLY A 84 4.11 -4.33 4.42
CA GLY A 84 3.91 -5.36 3.40
C GLY A 84 4.60 -6.67 3.78
N LEU A 85 4.04 -7.80 3.37
CA LEU A 85 4.69 -9.10 3.49
C LEU A 85 4.46 -9.97 2.25
N PRO A 86 5.31 -10.99 2.01
CA PRO A 86 5.24 -11.80 0.79
C PRO A 86 3.91 -12.54 0.60
N GLY A 87 3.34 -13.09 1.68
CA GLY A 87 2.03 -13.74 1.63
C GLY A 87 1.52 -14.27 2.96
N ALA A 88 0.20 -14.46 3.05
CA ALA A 88 -0.48 -15.10 4.16
C ALA A 88 0.03 -16.53 4.40
N TYR A 89 -0.05 -17.00 5.64
CA TYR A 89 0.41 -18.34 6.08
C TYR A 89 1.91 -18.65 5.89
N THR A 90 2.73 -17.66 5.53
CA THR A 90 4.19 -17.83 5.41
C THR A 90 4.87 -17.73 6.78
N GLY A 91 5.98 -18.47 6.96
CA GLY A 91 6.61 -18.77 8.26
C GLY A 91 6.82 -17.56 9.18
N VAL A 92 7.85 -16.76 8.94
CA VAL A 92 8.20 -15.61 9.79
C VAL A 92 7.08 -14.55 9.81
N CYS A 93 6.36 -14.40 8.71
CA CYS A 93 5.25 -13.46 8.59
C CYS A 93 4.13 -13.74 9.60
N SER A 94 3.79 -15.03 9.78
CA SER A 94 2.74 -15.47 10.70
C SER A 94 3.23 -15.57 12.15
N GLN A 95 4.50 -15.93 12.36
CA GLN A 95 5.04 -16.17 13.70
C GLN A 95 5.51 -14.90 14.42
N GLN A 96 6.05 -13.93 13.69
CA GLN A 96 6.74 -12.77 14.28
C GLN A 96 6.26 -11.44 13.71
N HIS A 97 6.11 -11.34 12.37
CA HIS A 97 5.86 -10.04 11.73
C HIS A 97 4.53 -9.43 12.15
N VAL A 98 3.39 -10.06 11.85
CA VAL A 98 2.06 -9.55 12.24
C VAL A 98 1.86 -9.52 13.77
N PRO A 99 2.22 -10.57 14.54
CA PRO A 99 2.08 -10.54 15.99
C PRO A 99 2.82 -9.37 16.65
N SER A 100 3.97 -8.95 16.12
CA SER A 100 4.70 -7.81 16.68
C SER A 100 3.92 -6.49 16.61
N TYR A 101 3.18 -6.24 15.52
CA TYR A 101 2.31 -5.06 15.41
C TYR A 101 1.09 -5.17 16.33
N LYS A 102 0.47 -6.35 16.38
CA LYS A 102 -0.67 -6.62 17.26
C LYS A 102 -0.32 -6.33 18.73
N ASN A 103 0.82 -6.85 19.20
CA ASN A 103 1.26 -6.70 20.59
C ASN A 103 1.66 -5.26 20.95
N ASN A 104 1.92 -4.40 19.96
CA ASN A 104 2.30 -3.01 20.18
C ASN A 104 1.21 -2.00 19.80
N ILE A 105 -0.03 -2.45 19.54
CA ILE A 105 -1.13 -1.58 19.09
C ILE A 105 -1.35 -0.36 20.00
N GLU A 106 -1.27 -0.55 21.31
CA GLU A 106 -1.46 0.53 22.28
C GLU A 106 -0.38 1.61 22.16
N LYS A 107 0.86 1.22 21.89
CA LYS A 107 1.98 2.17 21.67
C LYS A 107 1.78 2.96 20.38
N PHE A 108 1.22 2.34 19.34
CA PHE A 108 0.87 3.06 18.11
C PHE A 108 -0.27 4.04 18.35
N LYS A 109 -1.33 3.62 19.05
CA LYS A 109 -2.44 4.50 19.43
C LYS A 109 -1.97 5.68 20.30
N ALA A 110 -1.07 5.44 21.25
CA ALA A 110 -0.49 6.49 22.09
C ALA A 110 0.32 7.54 21.29
N LYS A 111 0.85 7.16 20.13
CA LYS A 111 1.53 8.07 19.18
C LYS A 111 0.55 8.76 18.21
N GLY A 112 -0.75 8.54 18.37
CA GLY A 112 -1.79 9.09 17.50
C GLY A 112 -1.88 8.40 16.14
N ILE A 113 -1.53 7.11 16.05
CA ILE A 113 -1.77 6.30 14.85
C ILE A 113 -3.21 5.77 14.89
N ASP A 114 -3.97 6.06 13.83
CA ASP A 114 -5.39 5.68 13.70
C ASP A 114 -5.57 4.24 13.23
N SER A 115 -4.68 3.75 12.37
CA SER A 115 -4.82 2.42 11.77
C SER A 115 -3.48 1.78 11.44
N ILE A 116 -3.41 0.46 11.62
CA ILE A 116 -2.28 -0.36 11.17
C ILE A 116 -2.79 -1.30 10.07
N ILE A 117 -2.10 -1.29 8.93
CA ILE A 117 -2.49 -2.01 7.72
C ILE A 117 -1.40 -3.00 7.34
N CYS A 118 -1.82 -4.24 7.08
CA CYS A 118 -0.98 -5.29 6.52
C CYS A 118 -1.36 -5.50 5.06
N VAL A 119 -0.42 -5.39 4.13
CA VAL A 119 -0.65 -5.65 2.69
C VAL A 119 0.08 -6.92 2.26
N ALA A 120 -0.60 -7.76 1.49
CA ALA A 120 0.00 -8.93 0.85
C ALA A 120 -0.62 -9.18 -0.54
N VAL A 121 0.10 -9.93 -1.37
CA VAL A 121 -0.37 -10.35 -2.70
C VAL A 121 -1.12 -11.69 -2.57
N ASN A 122 -2.26 -11.65 -1.89
CA ASN A 122 -3.19 -12.75 -1.71
C ASN A 122 -4.60 -12.22 -1.92
N ASP A 123 -5.55 -13.09 -2.28
CA ASP A 123 -6.96 -12.72 -2.36
C ASP A 123 -7.53 -12.31 -0.98
N PRO A 124 -8.62 -11.50 -0.94
CA PRO A 124 -9.14 -10.98 0.31
C PRO A 124 -9.74 -12.04 1.23
N TYR A 125 -10.12 -13.22 0.72
CA TYR A 125 -10.71 -14.30 1.51
C TYR A 125 -9.62 -15.07 2.25
N THR A 126 -8.51 -15.36 1.58
CA THR A 126 -7.29 -15.92 2.20
C THR A 126 -6.77 -14.99 3.28
N MET A 127 -6.70 -13.68 3.01
CA MET A 127 -6.27 -12.71 4.02
C MET A 127 -7.24 -12.65 5.21
N ASN A 128 -8.55 -12.83 5.00
CA ASN A 128 -9.53 -12.87 6.09
C ASN A 128 -9.33 -14.10 6.98
N GLY A 129 -9.27 -15.30 6.41
CA GLY A 129 -9.05 -16.52 7.18
C GLY A 129 -7.70 -16.51 7.91
N TRP A 130 -6.68 -15.89 7.32
CA TRP A 130 -5.38 -15.73 7.96
C TRP A 130 -5.42 -14.76 9.14
N ALA A 131 -6.06 -13.61 8.97
CA ALA A 131 -6.24 -12.63 10.04
C ALA A 131 -7.05 -13.21 11.22
N GLU A 132 -8.04 -14.05 10.94
CA GLU A 132 -8.81 -14.79 11.96
C GLU A 132 -7.91 -15.78 12.71
N LYS A 133 -7.09 -16.57 12.00
CA LYS A 133 -6.13 -17.51 12.61
C LYS A 133 -5.13 -16.81 13.52
N LEU A 134 -4.69 -15.60 13.17
CA LEU A 134 -3.77 -14.78 13.98
C LEU A 134 -4.49 -13.96 15.07
N GLN A 135 -5.82 -14.01 15.11
CA GLN A 135 -6.66 -13.17 15.96
C GLN A 135 -6.27 -11.68 15.83
N ALA A 136 -6.03 -11.23 14.60
CA ALA A 136 -5.54 -9.90 14.28
C ALA A 136 -6.58 -9.04 13.53
N LYS A 137 -7.76 -9.60 13.21
CA LYS A 137 -8.82 -8.96 12.41
C LYS A 137 -9.27 -7.59 12.93
N GLU A 138 -9.30 -7.43 14.25
CA GLU A 138 -9.70 -6.20 14.95
C GLU A 138 -8.57 -5.15 15.04
N VAL A 139 -7.31 -5.58 14.84
CA VAL A 139 -6.11 -4.82 15.22
C VAL A 139 -5.30 -4.40 14.00
N VAL A 140 -5.26 -5.25 12.97
CA VAL A 140 -4.50 -5.05 11.75
C VAL A 140 -5.45 -5.23 10.56
N VAL A 141 -5.66 -4.15 9.81
CA VAL A 141 -6.48 -4.19 8.60
C VAL A 141 -5.67 -4.88 7.50
N CYS A 142 -6.07 -6.09 7.15
CA CYS A 142 -5.43 -6.84 6.08
C CYS A 142 -6.00 -6.41 4.72
N LEU A 143 -5.13 -6.01 3.81
CA LEU A 143 -5.47 -5.57 2.46
C LEU A 143 -4.78 -6.44 1.40
N CYS A 144 -5.50 -6.72 0.33
CA CYS A 144 -5.09 -7.43 -0.86
C CYS A 144 -4.74 -6.43 -1.98
N CYS A 145 -3.60 -6.66 -2.62
CA CYS A 145 -3.23 -6.04 -3.89
C CYS A 145 -3.79 -6.84 -5.07
#